data_AF-A0A845FH56-F1
#
_entry.id   AF-A0A845FH56-F1
#
_cell.length_a   1.000
_cell.length_b   1.000
_cell.length_c   1.000
_cell.angle_alpha   90.00
_cell.angle_beta   90.00
_cell.angle_gamma   90.00
#
_symmetry.space_group_name_H-M   'P 1'
#
loop_
_entity.id
_entity.type
_entity.pdbx_description
1 polymer ?
#
loop_
_entity_poly.entity_id
_entity_poly.type
_entity_poly.pdbx_seq_one_letter_code
_entity_poly.pdbx_strand_id
1 'polypeptide(L)'
;MTRVTAGCGGSILEKVNRCETFAFHLNLLLEVEEMKKYPFTKLVIEKSLTKIEYMETLQLLRTLEERYEEDIANGLIHHNDLMVHFAGMLCYKLPIEETLEALDQQGIHTELTKQLILLHYK
;
A
#
# COMPACT_ATOMS: atom_id res chain seq x y z
N MET A 1 -33.30 -7.95 -49.47
CA MET A 1 -33.37 -6.99 -48.36
C MET A 1 -32.39 -7.43 -47.29
N THR A 2 -31.15 -6.95 -47.36
CA THR A 2 -30.07 -7.35 -46.44
C THR A 2 -29.95 -6.27 -45.36
N ARG A 3 -30.26 -6.60 -44.11
CA ARG A 3 -30.10 -5.70 -42.98
C ARG A 3 -28.66 -5.78 -42.47
N VAL A 4 -28.03 -4.61 -42.57
CA VAL A 4 -26.78 -4.11 -41.98
C VAL A 4 -26.44 -4.74 -40.62
N THR A 5 -25.23 -5.28 -40.53
CA THR A 5 -24.47 -5.44 -39.29
C THR A 5 -23.72 -4.13 -38.96
N ALA A 6 -23.54 -3.86 -37.67
CA ALA A 6 -22.45 -3.08 -37.04
C ALA A 6 -22.97 -2.07 -36.02
N GLY A 7 -22.52 -2.20 -34.76
CA GLY A 7 -22.80 -1.20 -33.74
C GLY A 7 -22.32 -1.49 -32.32
N CYS A 8 -21.19 -2.16 -32.10
CA CYS A 8 -20.63 -2.34 -30.74
C CYS A 8 -19.12 -2.06 -30.59
N GLY A 9 -18.38 -1.75 -31.66
CA GLY A 9 -16.90 -1.68 -31.60
C GLY A 9 -16.28 -0.36 -31.10
N GLY A 10 -17.00 0.77 -31.16
CA GLY A 10 -16.41 2.10 -30.92
C GLY A 10 -16.17 2.47 -29.46
N SER A 11 -16.97 1.97 -28.51
CA SER A 11 -16.95 2.42 -27.11
C SER A 11 -15.85 1.81 -26.25
N ILE A 12 -15.30 0.66 -26.67
CA ILE A 12 -14.25 -0.06 -25.94
C ILE A 12 -12.88 0.54 -26.25
N LEU A 13 -12.59 0.83 -27.53
CA LEU A 13 -11.29 1.36 -27.97
C LEU A 13 -10.99 2.74 -27.35
N GLU A 14 -12.01 3.60 -27.25
CA GLU A 14 -11.89 4.92 -26.64
C GLU A 14 -11.65 4.85 -25.12
N LYS A 15 -12.26 3.88 -24.42
CA LYS A 15 -12.01 3.64 -22.99
C LYS A 15 -10.60 3.12 -22.74
N VAL A 16 -10.11 2.20 -23.57
CA VAL A 16 -8.74 1.66 -23.47
C VAL A 16 -7.71 2.77 -23.60
N ASN A 17 -7.84 3.64 -24.61
CA ASN A 17 -6.93 4.77 -24.82
C ASN A 17 -6.92 5.75 -23.62
N ARG A 18 -8.08 6.00 -23.00
CA ARG A 18 -8.16 6.82 -21.78
C ARG A 18 -7.44 6.18 -20.58
N CYS A 19 -7.56 4.86 -20.40
CA CYS A 19 -6.85 4.16 -19.32
C CYS A 19 -5.33 4.19 -19.53
N GLU A 20 -4.86 3.98 -20.76
CA GLU A 20 -3.43 4.06 -21.11
C GLU A 20 -2.88 5.47 -20.85
N THR A 21 -3.62 6.50 -21.27
CA THR A 21 -3.27 7.90 -21.02
C THR A 21 -3.21 8.20 -19.52
N PHE A 22 -4.16 7.70 -18.73
CA PHE A 22 -4.17 7.90 -17.28
C PHE A 22 -3.00 7.19 -16.60
N ALA A 23 -2.71 5.95 -16.98
CA ALA A 23 -1.56 5.20 -16.47
C ALA A 23 -0.23 5.93 -16.79
N PHE A 24 -0.10 6.46 -18.01
CA PHE A 24 1.06 7.27 -18.39
C PHE A 24 1.20 8.53 -17.52
N HIS A 25 0.13 9.30 -17.34
CA HIS A 25 0.16 10.49 -16.49
C HIS A 25 0.47 10.16 -15.02
N LEU A 26 -0.08 9.05 -14.50
CA LEU A 26 0.22 8.59 -13.14
C LEU A 26 1.70 8.22 -13.00
N ASN A 27 2.27 7.51 -13.97
CA ASN A 27 3.70 7.19 -13.96
C ASN A 27 4.57 8.45 -14.00
N LEU A 28 4.23 9.44 -14.82
CA LEU A 28 4.94 10.73 -14.81
C LEU A 28 4.88 11.41 -13.43
N LEU A 29 3.73 11.35 -12.75
CA LEU A 29 3.58 11.90 -11.40
C LEU A 29 4.44 11.14 -10.38
N LEU A 30 4.59 9.82 -10.49
CA LEU A 30 5.43 9.01 -9.59
C LEU A 30 6.94 9.31 -9.70
N GLU A 31 7.38 9.90 -10.81
CA GLU A 31 8.78 10.25 -11.07
C GLU A 31 9.18 11.66 -10.58
N VAL A 32 8.22 12.48 -10.14
CA VAL A 32 8.53 13.82 -9.64
C VAL A 32 9.27 13.76 -8.31
N GLU A 33 10.19 14.70 -8.07
CA GLU A 33 11.01 14.73 -6.86
C GLU A 33 10.19 14.71 -5.56
N GLU A 34 9.02 15.38 -5.56
CA GLU A 34 8.12 15.43 -4.41
C GLU A 34 7.58 14.04 -4.02
N MET A 35 7.38 13.15 -5.00
CA MET A 35 6.88 11.79 -4.72
C MET A 35 7.89 10.92 -3.97
N LYS A 36 9.19 11.29 -3.95
CA LYS A 36 10.20 10.59 -3.14
C LYS A 36 9.95 10.74 -1.62
N LYS A 37 9.17 11.74 -1.19
CA LYS A 37 8.74 11.89 0.21
C LYS A 37 7.60 10.97 0.60
N TYR A 38 6.98 10.30 -0.37
CA TYR A 38 5.81 9.45 -0.17
C TYR A 38 6.06 8.01 -0.67
N PRO A 39 7.11 7.31 -0.19
CA PRO A 39 7.48 5.99 -0.67
C PRO A 39 6.41 4.93 -0.41
N PHE A 40 5.66 4.98 0.69
CA PHE A 40 4.55 4.05 0.93
C PHE A 40 3.39 4.32 -0.04
N THR A 41 3.05 5.58 -0.28
CA THR A 41 2.04 5.94 -1.30
C THR A 41 2.46 5.49 -2.70
N LYS A 42 3.74 5.66 -3.05
CA LYS A 42 4.30 5.14 -4.30
C LYS A 42 4.17 3.62 -4.38
N LEU A 43 4.56 2.90 -3.33
CA LEU A 43 4.45 1.44 -3.24
C LEU A 43 3.00 0.94 -3.42
N VAL A 44 2.03 1.61 -2.79
CA VAL A 44 0.59 1.30 -2.93
C VAL A 44 0.14 1.38 -4.40
N ILE A 45 0.60 2.40 -5.12
CA ILE A 45 0.26 2.61 -6.53
C ILE A 45 0.96 1.56 -7.40
N GLU A 46 2.27 1.36 -7.21
CA GLU A 46 3.08 0.43 -8.02
C GLU A 46 2.61 -1.02 -7.88
N LYS A 47 2.28 -1.45 -6.65
CA LYS A 47 1.72 -2.78 -6.39
C LYS A 47 0.23 -2.88 -6.72
N SER A 48 -0.38 -1.82 -7.26
CA SER A 48 -1.79 -1.79 -7.71
C SER A 48 -2.76 -2.26 -6.62
N LEU A 49 -2.61 -1.70 -5.42
CA LEU A 49 -3.57 -1.97 -4.35
C LEU A 49 -4.93 -1.39 -4.72
N THR A 50 -5.96 -2.19 -4.51
CA THR A 50 -7.34 -1.73 -4.53
C THR A 50 -7.59 -0.85 -3.31
N LYS A 51 -8.67 -0.06 -3.38
CA LYS A 51 -9.11 0.74 -2.23
C LYS A 51 -9.32 -0.11 -0.97
N ILE A 52 -9.86 -1.32 -1.12
CA ILE A 52 -10.12 -2.22 0.02
C ILE A 52 -8.79 -2.68 0.63
N GLU A 53 -7.87 -3.21 -0.18
CA GLU A 53 -6.54 -3.65 0.28
C GLU A 53 -5.75 -2.51 0.97
N TYR A 54 -5.84 -1.30 0.44
CA TYR A 54 -5.23 -0.11 1.06
C TYR A 54 -5.85 0.20 2.43
N MET A 55 -7.18 0.23 2.52
CA MET A 55 -7.87 0.51 3.78
C MET A 55 -7.62 -0.57 4.83
N GLU A 56 -7.59 -1.84 4.43
CA GLU A 56 -7.24 -2.97 5.31
C GLU A 56 -5.81 -2.86 5.83
N THR A 57 -4.87 -2.45 4.98
CA THR A 57 -3.47 -2.21 5.39
C THR A 57 -3.39 -1.08 6.43
N LEU A 58 -4.10 0.03 6.22
CA LEU A 58 -4.15 1.12 7.21
C LEU A 58 -4.82 0.69 8.52
N GLN A 59 -5.87 -0.12 8.43
CA GLN A 59 -6.55 -0.65 9.61
C GLN A 59 -5.64 -1.60 10.41
N LEU A 60 -4.85 -2.42 9.73
CA LEU A 60 -3.83 -3.27 10.36
C LEU A 60 -2.81 -2.42 11.13
N LEU A 61 -2.25 -1.39 10.49
CA LEU A 61 -1.28 -0.50 11.14
C LEU A 61 -1.85 0.19 12.38
N ARG A 62 -3.08 0.73 12.30
CA ARG A 62 -3.77 1.30 13.46
C ARG A 62 -3.95 0.28 14.58
N THR A 63 -4.41 -0.92 14.25
CA THR A 63 -4.64 -1.98 15.26
C THR A 63 -3.34 -2.39 15.95
N LEU A 64 -2.23 -2.43 15.22
CA LEU A 64 -0.92 -2.73 15.77
C LEU A 64 -0.37 -1.58 16.62
N GLU A 65 -0.60 -0.33 16.24
CA GLU A 65 -0.19 0.86 17.01
C GLU A 65 -0.93 0.89 18.36
N GLU A 66 -2.25 0.71 18.36
CA GLU A 66 -3.05 0.69 19.59
C GLU A 66 -2.54 -0.39 20.55
N ARG A 67 -2.25 -1.60 20.04
CA ARG A 67 -1.66 -2.67 20.84
C ARG A 67 -0.26 -2.34 21.35
N TYR A 68 0.57 -1.72 20.51
CA TYR A 68 1.92 -1.33 20.90
C TYR A 68 1.91 -0.27 22.01
N GLU A 69 1.04 0.74 21.90
CA GLU A 69 0.84 1.75 22.93
C GLU A 69 0.33 1.13 24.25
N GLU A 70 -0.61 0.19 24.17
CA GLU A 70 -1.09 -0.58 25.32
C GLU A 70 0.02 -1.41 25.97
N ASP A 71 0.85 -2.10 25.16
CA ASP A 71 1.99 -2.86 25.66
C ASP A 71 2.97 -1.96 26.42
N ILE A 72 3.31 -0.79 25.85
CA ILE A 72 4.20 0.19 26.50
C ILE A 72 3.59 0.69 27.81
N ALA A 73 2.30 1.05 27.80
CA ALA A 73 1.60 1.54 28.98
C ALA A 73 1.57 0.51 30.11
N ASN A 74 1.51 -0.78 29.77
CA ASN A 74 1.56 -1.90 30.71
C ASN A 74 2.99 -2.34 31.09
N GLY A 75 4.03 -1.72 30.53
CA GLY A 75 5.44 -2.05 30.78
C GLY A 75 5.89 -3.36 30.15
N LEU A 76 5.23 -3.83 29.10
CA LEU A 76 5.61 -5.02 28.35
C LEU A 76 6.82 -4.72 27.44
N ILE A 77 7.75 -5.67 27.38
CA ILE A 77 9.04 -5.54 26.65
C ILE A 77 9.07 -6.46 25.41
N HIS A 78 8.17 -7.44 25.34
CA HIS A 78 8.15 -8.44 24.27
C HIS A 78 7.00 -8.16 23.32
N HIS A 79 7.33 -7.88 22.06
CA HIS A 79 6.35 -7.51 21.02
C HIS A 79 6.43 -8.42 19.78
N ASN A 80 6.97 -9.64 19.90
CA ASN A 80 7.11 -10.57 18.77
C ASN A 80 5.76 -10.83 18.07
N ASP A 81 4.67 -10.85 18.83
CA ASP A 81 3.32 -11.05 18.31
C ASP A 81 2.87 -9.92 17.35
N LEU A 82 3.40 -8.69 17.51
CA LEU A 82 3.13 -7.59 16.57
C LEU A 82 3.69 -7.89 15.19
N MET A 83 4.93 -8.40 15.11
CA MET A 83 5.56 -8.73 13.83
C MET A 83 4.90 -9.94 13.17
N VAL A 84 4.54 -10.96 13.96
CA VAL A 84 3.77 -12.11 13.46
C VAL A 84 2.42 -11.65 12.90
N HIS A 85 1.72 -10.78 13.61
CA HIS A 85 0.43 -10.24 13.17
C HIS A 85 0.58 -9.37 11.92
N PHE A 86 1.61 -8.51 11.86
CA PHE A 86 1.92 -7.71 10.68
C PHE A 86 2.17 -8.61 9.46
N ALA A 87 3.11 -9.54 9.54
CA ALA A 87 3.45 -10.43 8.43
C ALA A 87 2.28 -11.33 7.99
N GLY A 88 1.44 -11.75 8.92
CA GLY A 88 0.29 -12.62 8.64
C GLY A 88 -0.91 -11.89 8.01
N MET A 89 -1.07 -10.59 8.27
CA MET A 89 -2.23 -9.82 7.82
C MET A 89 -1.92 -8.76 6.77
N LEU A 90 -0.64 -8.46 6.52
CA LEU A 90 -0.24 -7.54 5.46
C LEU A 90 -0.78 -8.02 4.11
N CYS A 91 -1.22 -7.08 3.28
CA CYS A 91 -1.65 -7.38 1.91
C CYS A 91 -0.55 -8.17 1.17
N TYR A 92 -0.90 -9.30 0.58
CA TYR A 92 0.06 -10.19 -0.12
C TYR A 92 0.82 -9.51 -1.28
N LYS A 93 0.34 -8.37 -1.78
CA LYS A 93 0.99 -7.56 -2.82
C LYS A 93 2.12 -6.69 -2.28
N LEU A 94 2.16 -6.47 -0.97
CA LEU A 94 3.11 -5.63 -0.28
C LEU A 94 4.23 -6.49 0.32
N PRO A 95 5.47 -6.38 -0.17
CA PRO A 95 6.61 -7.06 0.43
C PRO A 95 6.90 -6.46 1.81
N ILE A 96 7.15 -7.32 2.81
CA ILE A 96 7.30 -6.92 4.22
C ILE A 96 8.40 -5.86 4.38
N GLU A 97 9.61 -6.16 3.90
CA GLU A 97 10.78 -5.28 4.04
C GLU A 97 10.56 -3.94 3.32
N GLU A 98 10.18 -3.96 2.04
CA GLU A 98 9.86 -2.75 1.26
C GLU A 98 8.78 -1.90 1.95
N THR A 99 7.79 -2.54 2.58
CA THR A 99 6.70 -1.83 3.25
C THR A 99 7.17 -1.16 4.53
N LEU A 100 7.94 -1.88 5.36
CA LEU A 100 8.47 -1.32 6.61
C LEU A 100 9.39 -0.12 6.34
N GLU A 101 10.30 -0.25 5.36
CA GLU A 101 11.16 0.85 4.94
C GLU A 101 10.35 2.05 4.42
N ALA A 102 9.35 1.80 3.58
CA ALA A 102 8.51 2.84 3.02
C ALA A 102 7.65 3.56 4.08
N LEU A 103 7.14 2.83 5.09
CA LEU A 103 6.40 3.41 6.21
C LEU A 103 7.29 4.30 7.09
N ASP A 104 8.51 3.83 7.41
CA ASP A 104 9.47 4.57 8.23
C ASP A 104 9.90 5.86 7.53
N GLN A 105 10.30 5.76 6.25
CA GLN A 105 10.71 6.92 5.45
C GLN A 105 9.59 7.95 5.26
N GLN A 106 8.33 7.49 5.15
CA GLN A 106 7.17 8.38 5.03
C GLN A 106 6.68 8.93 6.39
N GLY A 107 7.21 8.45 7.51
CA GLY A 107 6.81 8.86 8.86
C GLY A 107 5.42 8.39 9.26
N ILE A 108 4.99 7.23 8.78
CA ILE A 108 3.70 6.62 9.11
C ILE A 108 3.90 5.68 10.30
N HIS A 109 3.11 5.82 11.38
CA HIS A 109 3.16 4.91 12.54
C HIS A 109 4.58 4.73 13.10
N THR A 110 5.32 5.84 13.25
CA THR A 110 6.77 5.87 13.35
C THR A 110 7.36 4.96 14.45
N GLU A 111 6.82 4.98 15.66
CA GLU A 111 7.39 4.19 16.76
C GLU A 111 7.07 2.69 16.60
N LEU A 112 5.85 2.35 16.20
CA LEU A 112 5.48 0.99 15.79
C LEU A 112 6.39 0.48 14.66
N THR A 113 6.58 1.26 13.58
CA THR A 113 7.36 0.82 12.42
C THR A 113 8.82 0.57 12.78
N LYS A 114 9.45 1.45 13.57
CA LYS A 114 10.80 1.21 14.10
C LYS A 114 10.88 -0.08 14.91
N GLN A 115 9.87 -0.34 15.75
CA GLN A 115 9.80 -1.56 16.54
C GLN A 115 9.66 -2.81 15.65
N LEU A 116 8.81 -2.76 14.62
CA LEU A 116 8.65 -3.86 13.66
C LEU A 116 9.94 -4.13 12.87
N ILE A 117 10.65 -3.08 12.44
CA ILE A 117 11.96 -3.19 11.79
C ILE A 117 12.96 -3.91 12.71
N LEU A 118 13.03 -3.52 13.99
CA LEU A 118 13.92 -4.15 14.96
C LEU A 118 13.61 -5.64 15.15
N LEU A 119 12.34 -6.02 15.10
CA LEU A 119 11.90 -7.42 15.22
C LEU A 119 12.14 -8.23 13.95
N HIS A 120 12.11 -7.60 12.77
CA HIS A 120 12.32 -8.29 11.50
C HIS A 120 13.77 -8.76 11.30
N TYR A 121 14.74 -8.00 11.80
CA TYR A 121 16.18 -8.33 11.68
C TYR A 121 16.73 -9.18 12.84
N LYS A 122 15.87 -9.66 13.75
CA LYS A 122 16.23 -10.56 14.87
C LYS A 122 16.00 -12.02 14.52
#